data_AF-A0A918M096-F1
#
_entry.id   AF-A0A918M096-F1
#
_cell.length_a   1.000
_cell.length_b   1.000
_cell.length_c   1.000
_cell.angle_alpha   90.00
_cell.angle_beta   90.00
_cell.angle_gamma   90.00
#
_symmetry.space_group_name_H-M   'P 1'
#
loop_
_entity.id
_entity.type
_entity.pdbx_description
1 polymer ?
#
loop_
_entity_poly.entity_id
_entity_poly.type
_entity_poly.pdbx_seq_one_letter_code
_entity_poly.pdbx_strand_id
1 'polypeptide(L)' 'MQEPTLVTVRFDARQCGRCPEQATCTPGAFRSLYFQTRGLHELQVENRADRQDPDWRRLYGLRSGAEGSIEE' A
#
# COMPACT_ATOMS: atom_id res chain seq x y z
N MET A 1 2.57 -16.56 -15.58
CA MET A 1 2.17 -15.15 -15.70
C MET A 1 2.03 -14.61 -14.29
N GLN A 2 2.63 -13.46 -13.97
CA GLN A 2 2.51 -12.85 -12.63
C GLN A 2 1.10 -12.27 -12.46
N GLU A 3 0.46 -12.48 -11.31
CA GLU A 3 -0.81 -11.83 -11.00
C GLU A 3 -0.60 -10.32 -10.80
N PRO A 4 -1.49 -9.44 -11.31
CA PRO A 4 -1.40 -8.01 -11.03
C PRO A 4 -1.53 -7.76 -9.53
N THR A 5 -0.73 -6.82 -9.03
CA THR A 5 -0.71 -6.45 -7.60
C THR A 5 -1.60 -5.25 -7.28
N LEU A 6 -2.10 -4.56 -8.31
CA LEU A 6 -2.75 -3.27 -8.19
C LEU A 6 -4.07 -3.23 -8.97
N VAL A 7 -5.10 -2.72 -8.31
CA VAL A 7 -6.36 -2.31 -8.93
C VAL A 7 -6.42 -0.79 -8.94
N THR A 8 -6.59 -0.22 -10.12
CA THR A 8 -6.69 1.23 -10.31
C THR A 8 -8.10 1.62 -10.69
N VAL A 9 -8.70 2.52 -9.90
CA VAL A 9 -9.99 3.14 -10.20
C VAL A 9 -9.72 4.58 -10.63
N ARG A 10 -10.04 4.91 -11.88
CA ARG A 10 -9.87 6.27 -12.42
C ARG A 10 -11.22 6.97 -12.46
N PHE A 11 -11.25 8.21 -11.97
CA PHE A 11 -12.44 9.03 -12.01
C PHE A 11 -12.33 10.06 -13.14
N ASP A 12 -13.41 10.22 -13.88
CA ASP A 12 -13.51 11.34 -14.82
C ASP A 12 -13.57 12.67 -14.06
N ALA A 13 -13.00 13.72 -14.64
CA ALA A 13 -12.96 15.03 -14.02
C ALA A 13 -14.36 15.57 -13.69
N ARG A 14 -15.37 15.28 -14.53
CA ARG A 14 -16.76 15.75 -14.32
C ARG A 14 -17.44 15.03 -13.16
N GLN A 15 -17.07 13.77 -12.92
CA GLN A 15 -17.58 12.98 -11.80
C GLN A 15 -16.88 13.39 -10.50
N CYS A 16 -15.57 13.52 -10.53
CA CYS A 16 -14.79 13.91 -9.36
C CYS A 16 -15.07 15.34 -8.90
N GLY A 17 -15.29 16.28 -9.84
CA GLY A 17 -15.63 17.67 -9.55
C GLY A 17 -16.95 17.86 -8.79
N ARG A 18 -17.85 16.88 -8.86
CA ARG A 18 -19.15 16.87 -8.17
C ARG A 18 -19.20 15.88 -7.00
N CYS A 19 -18.08 15.26 -6.67
CA CYS A 19 -18.00 14.28 -5.59
C CYS A 19 -18.17 14.98 -4.23
N PRO A 20 -19.07 14.55 -3.34
CA PRO A 20 -19.22 15.15 -2.01
C PRO A 20 -17.95 14.98 -1.16
N GLU A 21 -17.20 13.90 -1.38
CA GLU A 21 -15.92 13.60 -0.71
C GLU A 21 -14.73 14.33 -1.35
N GLN A 22 -14.95 15.24 -2.30
CA GLN A 22 -13.85 15.93 -2.99
C GLN A 22 -12.91 16.67 -2.01
N ALA A 23 -13.47 17.20 -0.92
CA ALA A 23 -12.72 17.91 0.11
C ALA A 23 -11.77 17.01 0.92
N THR A 24 -12.02 15.70 0.99
CA THR A 24 -11.15 14.74 1.70
C THR A 24 -10.05 14.19 0.79
N CYS A 25 -10.16 14.39 -0.51
CA CYS A 25 -9.23 13.86 -1.49
C CYS A 25 -7.97 14.74 -1.63
N THR A 26 -6.80 14.11 -1.82
CA THR A 26 -5.54 14.82 -2.12
C THR A 26 -5.67 15.72 -3.35
N PRO A 27 -5.34 17.03 -3.28
CA PRO A 27 -5.49 17.97 -4.39
C PRO A 27 -4.76 17.51 -5.66
N GLY A 28 -5.40 17.64 -6.82
CA GLY A 28 -4.81 17.25 -8.10
C GLY A 28 -5.75 17.46 -9.29
N ALA A 29 -5.19 17.51 -10.49
CA ALA A 29 -5.94 17.68 -11.74
C ALA A 29 -6.77 16.44 -12.12
N PHE A 30 -6.32 15.25 -11.70
CA PHE A 30 -7.00 13.98 -11.88
C PHE A 30 -7.00 13.22 -10.56
N ARG A 31 -8.03 12.39 -10.34
CA ARG A 31 -8.12 11.55 -9.14
C ARG A 31 -8.24 10.09 -9.52
N SER A 32 -7.39 9.29 -8.91
CA SER A 32 -7.41 7.83 -9.02
C SER A 32 -7.23 7.23 -7.66
N LEU A 33 -7.92 6.12 -7.41
CA LEU A 33 -7.73 5.31 -6.21
C LEU A 33 -6.97 4.05 -6.59
N TYR A 34 -6.05 3.68 -5.72
CA TYR A 34 -5.13 2.57 -5.90
C TYR A 34 -5.37 1.59 -4.76
N PHE A 35 -5.80 0.39 -5.11
CA PHE A 35 -6.07 -0.67 -4.15
C PHE A 35 -5.12 -1.83 -4.43
N GLN A 36 -4.59 -2.44 -3.38
CA GLN A 36 -3.89 -3.71 -3.54
C GLN A 36 -4.90 -4.76 -3.99
N THR A 37 -4.47 -5.73 -4.79
CA THR A 37 -5.29 -6.91 -5.03
C THR A 37 -5.55 -7.65 -3.73
N ARG A 38 -6.66 -8.41 -3.68
CA ARG A 38 -7.05 -9.11 -2.46
C ARG A 38 -5.92 -10.00 -1.93
N GLY A 39 -5.30 -10.79 -2.80
CA GLY A 39 -4.19 -11.65 -2.41
C GLY A 39 -3.01 -10.87 -1.82
N LEU A 40 -2.62 -9.74 -2.42
CA LEU A 40 -1.56 -8.90 -1.87
C LEU A 40 -1.96 -8.20 -0.57
N HIS A 41 -3.21 -7.78 -0.45
CA HIS A 41 -3.73 -7.18 0.78
C HIS A 41 -3.72 -8.19 1.94
N GLU A 42 -4.20 -9.41 1.71
CA GLU A 42 -4.22 -10.50 2.70
C GLU A 42 -2.80 -10.81 3.17
N LEU A 43 -1.85 -11.00 2.23
CA LEU A 43 -0.44 -11.22 2.56
C LEU A 43 0.14 -10.07 3.40
N GLN A 44 -0.19 -8.82 3.08
CA GLN A 44 0.29 -7.67 3.87
C GLN A 44 -0.31 -7.62 5.27
N VAL A 45 -1.58 -8.01 5.42
CA VAL A 45 -2.25 -8.08 6.72
C VAL A 45 -1.62 -9.18 7.57
N GLU A 46 -1.39 -10.37 7.01
CA GLU A 46 -0.71 -11.49 7.68
C GLU A 46 0.70 -11.09 8.13
N ASN A 47 1.51 -10.56 7.21
CA ASN A 47 2.86 -10.09 7.52
C ASN A 47 2.88 -8.99 8.61
N ARG A 48 1.85 -8.14 8.67
CA ARG A 48 1.73 -7.12 9.72
C ARG A 48 1.32 -7.75 11.05
N ALA A 49 0.48 -8.78 11.04
CA ALA A 49 0.14 -9.51 12.26
C ALA A 49 1.38 -10.18 12.85
N ASP A 50 2.21 -10.81 12.00
CA ASP A 50 3.48 -11.44 12.39
C ASP A 50 4.47 -10.42 12.99
N ARG A 51 4.41 -9.16 12.56
CA ARG A 51 5.25 -8.08 13.13
C ARG A 51 5.00 -7.83 14.62
N GLN A 52 3.88 -8.27 15.17
CA GLN A 52 3.63 -8.16 16.61
C GLN A 52 4.36 -9.24 17.42
N ASP A 53 4.87 -10.29 16.77
CA ASP A 53 5.64 -11.34 17.41
C ASP A 53 7.06 -10.84 17.79
N PRO A 54 7.47 -10.98 19.06
CA PRO A 54 8.75 -10.46 19.53
C PRO A 54 9.96 -11.19 18.92
N ASP A 55 9.84 -12.47 18.58
CA ASP A 55 10.88 -13.24 17.91
C ASP A 55 11.00 -12.83 16.43
N TRP A 56 9.88 -12.59 15.75
CA TRP A 56 9.84 -11.99 14.42
C TRP A 56 10.53 -10.64 14.41
N ARG A 57 10.24 -9.77 15.39
CA ARG A 57 10.89 -8.44 15.50
C ARG A 57 12.39 -8.54 15.73
N ARG A 58 12.84 -9.48 16.57
CA ARG A 58 14.25 -9.72 16.84
C ARG A 58 14.98 -10.16 15.57
N LEU A 59 14.42 -11.13 14.84
CA LEU A 59 14.99 -11.64 13.59
C LEU A 59 14.96 -10.57 12.48
N TYR A 60 13.86 -9.82 12.37
CA TYR A 60 13.75 -8.71 11.44
C TYR A 60 14.79 -7.63 11.73
N GLY A 61 15.02 -7.25 12.99
CA GLY A 61 16.02 -6.25 13.36
C GLY A 61 17.45 -6.61 12.94
N LEU A 62 17.82 -7.90 13.03
CA LEU A 62 19.10 -8.40 12.52
C LEU A 62 19.19 -8.28 10.99
N ARG A 63 18.08 -8.54 10.28
CA ARG A 63 18.02 -8.53 8.81
C ARG A 63 17.97 -7.11 8.24
N SER A 64 17.16 -6.23 8.83
CA SER A 64 17.05 -4.82 8.42
C SER A 64 18.32 -4.03 8.71
N GLY A 65 19.11 -4.43 9.72
CA GLY A 65 20.44 -3.87 9.94
C GLY A 65 21.40 -4.16 8.77
N ALA A 66 21.27 -5.34 8.14
CA ALA A 66 22.02 -5.68 6.94
C ALA A 66 21.49 -4.96 5.69
N GLU A 67 20.17 -4.88 5.50
CA GLU A 67 19.56 -4.16 4.37
C GLU A 67 19.84 -2.64 4.43
N GLY A 68 19.78 -2.02 5.60
CA GLY A 68 20.17 -0.61 5.80
C GLY A 68 21.67 -0.34 5.75
N SER A 69 22.51 -1.39 5.70
CA SER A 69 23.95 -1.27 5.43
C SER A 69 24.30 -1.58 3.96
N ILE A 70 23.31 -1.94 3.13
CA ILE A 70 23.43 -2.12 1.68
C ILE A 70 22.97 -0.85 0.94
N GLU A 71 22.35 0.09 1.64
CA GLU A 71 22.15 1.45 1.14
C GLU A 71 23.42 2.26 1.46
N GLU A 72 24.30 2.40 0.46
CA GLU A 72 25.13 3.56 0.04
C GLU A 72 26.00 3.16 -1.18
#